data_AF-A0A1Q3HKQ4-F1
#
_entry.id   AF-A0A1Q3HKQ4-F1
#
_cell.length_a   1.000
_cell.length_b   1.000
_cell.length_c   1.000
_cell.angle_alpha   90.00
_cell.angle_beta   90.00
_cell.angle_gamma   90.00
#
_symmetry.space_group_name_H-M   'P 1'
#
loop_
_entity.id
_entity.type
_entity.pdbx_description
1 polymer ?
#
loop_
_entity_poly.entity_id
_entity_poly.type
_entity_poly.pdbx_seq_one_letter_code
_entity_poly.pdbx_strand_id
1 'polypeptide(L)'
;MPAADAPVVPSAHGQPVAPRFQVHAYPLALRLVSSLLQVLMRADLLCASALVVAGTFTGAMNPKPPALAGWLVLIALGLFGLNWLIRWLSAATFSIEPSQFVLERRGDRFEIPVASVESARVWRLPLPGAGLSLRMKSGRGFQYELQVADPLPVLDTMGKEADHPLTAFAHARATVMRQRWYYLALKFVLFPLVPGIIMFQLNQRITFGGPFAQYRMYGLWPYLQSFFTYWAYFTALLVLFASIWRVLAELVAFAGAWFSPRQAGGVRRFVEVANTVLYYGGFCSLVAWKFLQ
;
A
#
# COMPACT_ATOMS: atom_id res chain seq x y z
N MET A 1 -5.24 40.19 -53.69
CA MET A 1 -6.22 39.57 -52.78
C MET A 1 -5.47 38.79 -51.71
N PRO A 2 -5.18 39.37 -50.54
CA PRO A 2 -4.79 38.61 -49.35
C PRO A 2 -6.06 38.20 -48.59
N ALA A 3 -6.16 36.91 -48.27
CA ALA A 3 -7.26 36.34 -47.51
C ALA A 3 -7.21 36.81 -46.05
N ALA A 4 -8.39 37.13 -45.53
CA ALA A 4 -8.63 37.76 -44.24
C ALA A 4 -8.10 36.94 -43.04
N ASP A 5 -7.51 37.67 -42.09
CA ASP A 5 -7.27 37.23 -40.72
C ASP A 5 -8.58 36.76 -40.07
N ALA A 6 -8.66 35.47 -39.76
CA ALA A 6 -9.64 34.97 -38.82
C ALA A 6 -9.19 35.35 -37.39
N PRO A 7 -10.04 35.96 -36.56
CA PRO A 7 -9.66 36.32 -35.20
C PRO A 7 -9.38 35.06 -34.39
N VAL A 8 -8.15 34.95 -33.91
CA VAL A 8 -7.74 34.02 -32.86
C VAL A 8 -8.64 34.28 -31.65
N VAL A 9 -9.54 33.34 -31.36
CA VAL A 9 -10.30 33.33 -30.11
C VAL A 9 -9.28 33.33 -28.98
N PRO A 10 -9.25 34.35 -28.10
CA PRO A 10 -8.32 34.36 -26.99
C PRO A 10 -8.64 33.19 -26.08
N SER A 11 -7.70 32.26 -25.94
CA SER A 11 -7.71 31.26 -24.89
C SER A 11 -7.89 32.00 -23.57
N ALA A 12 -8.99 31.77 -22.87
CA ALA A 12 -9.30 32.42 -21.60
C ALA A 12 -8.23 32.08 -20.55
N HIS A 13 -7.17 32.88 -20.51
CA HIS A 13 -6.25 33.00 -19.40
C HIS A 13 -6.93 33.87 -18.34
N GLY A 14 -7.33 33.27 -17.21
CA GLY A 14 -7.85 34.05 -16.08
C GLY A 14 -8.76 33.36 -15.08
N GLN A 15 -9.07 32.07 -15.19
CA GLN A 15 -9.73 31.38 -14.06
C GLN A 15 -8.67 30.94 -13.04
N PRO A 16 -8.83 31.27 -11.73
CA PRO A 16 -7.95 30.73 -10.70
C PRO A 16 -8.01 29.21 -10.81
N VAL A 17 -6.85 28.57 -11.01
CA VAL A 17 -6.76 27.12 -11.14
C VAL A 17 -7.25 26.51 -9.83
N ALA A 18 -8.51 26.07 -9.83
CA ALA A 18 -9.13 25.38 -8.72
C ALA A 18 -8.22 24.24 -8.27
N PRO A 19 -7.87 24.12 -6.98
CA PRO A 19 -7.03 23.02 -6.52
C PRO A 19 -7.72 21.70 -6.83
N ARG A 20 -7.01 20.85 -7.59
CA ARG A 20 -7.47 19.53 -8.03
C ARG A 20 -6.81 18.46 -7.18
N PHE A 21 -7.62 17.61 -6.57
CA PHE A 21 -7.19 16.47 -5.78
C PHE A 21 -7.62 15.18 -6.48
N GLN A 22 -6.72 14.21 -6.60
CA GLN A 22 -7.09 12.86 -7.04
C GLN A 22 -7.76 12.12 -5.89
N VAL A 23 -8.97 11.63 -6.12
CA VAL A 23 -9.83 11.02 -5.09
C VAL A 23 -10.43 9.73 -5.64
N HIS A 24 -10.81 8.78 -4.79
CA HIS A 24 -11.60 7.64 -5.25
C HIS A 24 -12.99 7.73 -4.64
N ALA A 25 -14.02 7.75 -5.49
CA ALA A 25 -15.40 7.86 -5.05
C ALA A 25 -16.03 6.45 -4.98
N TYR A 26 -16.24 5.95 -3.77
CA TYR A 26 -16.88 4.65 -3.55
C TYR A 26 -18.35 4.82 -3.17
N PRO A 27 -19.25 3.99 -3.72
CA PRO A 27 -20.50 3.72 -3.01
C PRO A 27 -20.18 2.93 -1.73
N LEU A 28 -20.97 3.14 -0.68
CA LEU A 28 -20.74 2.55 0.66
C LEU A 28 -20.51 1.02 0.60
N ALA A 29 -21.31 0.31 -0.20
CA ALA A 29 -21.17 -1.14 -0.37
C ALA A 29 -19.78 -1.54 -0.90
N LEU A 30 -19.27 -0.83 -1.89
CA LEU A 30 -17.97 -1.11 -2.50
C LEU A 30 -16.81 -0.77 -1.55
N ARG A 31 -16.99 0.25 -0.70
CA ARG A 31 -16.05 0.52 0.39
C ARG A 31 -16.00 -0.63 1.39
N LEU A 32 -17.15 -1.16 1.82
CA LEU A 32 -17.20 -2.28 2.77
C LEU A 32 -16.53 -3.52 2.17
N VAL A 33 -16.81 -3.84 0.91
CA VAL A 33 -16.16 -4.94 0.19
C VAL A 33 -14.65 -4.72 0.12
N SER A 34 -14.19 -3.55 -0.33
CA SER A 34 -12.75 -3.25 -0.41
C SER A 34 -12.07 -3.29 0.97
N SER A 35 -12.75 -2.83 2.02
CA SER A 35 -12.24 -2.89 3.40
C SER A 35 -12.11 -4.34 3.87
N LEU A 36 -13.14 -5.17 3.64
CA LEU A 36 -13.14 -6.58 4.00
C LEU A 36 -12.03 -7.35 3.27
N LEU A 37 -11.90 -7.15 1.95
CA LEU A 37 -10.84 -7.77 1.16
C LEU A 37 -9.44 -7.43 1.69
N GLN A 38 -9.21 -6.18 2.10
CA GLN A 38 -7.92 -5.79 2.69
C GLN A 38 -7.66 -6.43 4.06
N VAL A 39 -8.69 -6.53 4.91
CA VAL A 39 -8.55 -7.19 6.22
C VAL A 39 -8.25 -8.67 6.02
N LEU A 40 -8.99 -9.36 5.14
CA LEU A 40 -8.76 -10.75 4.81
C LEU A 40 -7.36 -10.98 4.24
N MET A 41 -6.93 -10.15 3.29
CA MET A 41 -5.58 -10.24 2.70
C MET A 41 -4.48 -10.08 3.76
N ARG A 42 -4.63 -9.15 4.72
CA ARG A 42 -3.65 -8.98 5.80
C ARG A 42 -3.68 -10.12 6.81
N ALA A 43 -4.86 -10.62 7.15
CA ALA A 43 -5.03 -11.75 8.07
C ALA A 43 -4.43 -13.03 7.48
N ASP A 44 -4.67 -13.29 6.20
CA ASP A 44 -4.09 -14.40 5.44
C ASP A 44 -2.55 -14.35 5.46
N LEU A 45 -1.98 -13.18 5.14
CA LEU A 45 -0.54 -12.98 5.14
C LEU A 45 0.09 -13.15 6.54
N LEU A 46 -0.59 -12.67 7.59
CA LEU A 46 -0.15 -12.88 8.98
C LEU A 46 -0.22 -14.36 9.37
N CYS A 47 -1.28 -15.07 8.98
CA CYS A 47 -1.43 -16.50 9.25
C CYS A 47 -0.31 -17.31 8.56
N ALA A 48 -0.06 -17.04 7.28
CA ALA A 48 1.06 -17.63 6.54
C ALA A 48 2.41 -17.34 7.21
N SER A 49 2.58 -16.13 7.73
CA SER A 49 3.81 -15.73 8.43
C SER A 49 3.99 -16.48 9.75
N ALA A 50 2.93 -16.61 10.55
CA ALA A 50 2.94 -17.34 11.80
C ALA A 50 3.26 -18.83 11.59
N LEU A 51 2.67 -19.46 10.57
CA LEU A 51 2.94 -20.85 10.20
C LEU A 51 4.42 -21.07 9.83
N VAL A 52 5.00 -20.17 9.04
CA VAL A 52 6.41 -20.28 8.64
C VAL A 52 7.35 -20.06 9.83
N VAL A 53 7.05 -19.11 10.71
CA VAL A 53 7.82 -18.88 11.94
C VAL A 53 7.74 -20.10 12.87
N ALA A 54 6.54 -20.63 13.11
CA ALA A 54 6.35 -21.83 13.94
C ALA A 54 7.11 -23.03 13.36
N GLY A 55 7.04 -23.25 12.04
CA GLY A 55 7.79 -24.31 11.36
C GLY A 55 9.32 -24.11 11.41
N THR A 56 9.80 -22.87 11.55
CA THR A 56 11.24 -22.58 11.67
C THR A 56 11.79 -22.99 13.02
N PHE A 57 11.04 -22.77 14.10
CA PHE A 57 11.47 -23.11 15.46
C PHE A 57 11.31 -24.59 15.81
N THR A 58 10.43 -25.33 15.14
CA THR A 58 10.23 -26.77 15.36
C THR A 58 11.24 -27.65 14.61
N GLY A 59 12.15 -27.06 13.82
CA GLY A 59 13.18 -27.80 13.07
C GLY A 59 12.66 -28.65 11.91
N ALA A 60 11.35 -28.62 11.63
CA ALA A 60 10.69 -29.44 10.61
C ALA A 60 10.92 -28.94 9.16
N MET A 61 11.98 -28.17 8.91
CA MET A 61 12.15 -27.47 7.65
C MET A 61 12.67 -28.40 6.55
N ASN A 62 11.73 -29.05 5.85
CA ASN A 62 11.92 -29.44 4.46
C ASN A 62 12.11 -28.13 3.65
N PRO A 63 13.03 -28.03 2.68
CA PRO A 63 13.24 -26.82 1.85
C PRO A 63 12.01 -26.37 1.03
N LYS A 64 10.88 -27.05 1.15
CA LYS A 64 9.60 -26.67 0.55
C LYS A 64 8.77 -25.94 1.62
N PRO A 65 8.32 -24.70 1.36
CA PRO A 65 7.34 -24.07 2.25
C PRO A 65 6.13 -25.01 2.37
N PRO A 66 5.48 -25.09 3.54
CA PRO A 66 4.31 -25.96 3.70
C PRO A 66 3.31 -25.61 2.59
N ALA A 67 2.81 -26.61 1.87
CA ALA A 67 1.94 -26.40 0.70
C ALA A 67 0.78 -25.44 1.02
N LEU A 68 0.29 -25.47 2.26
CA LEU A 68 -0.70 -24.56 2.80
C LEU A 68 -0.27 -23.08 2.74
N ALA A 69 0.97 -22.73 3.09
CA ALA A 69 1.46 -21.35 2.97
C ALA A 69 1.53 -20.87 1.51
N GLY A 70 1.84 -21.78 0.58
CA GLY A 70 1.78 -21.47 -0.87
C GLY A 70 0.37 -21.12 -1.33
N TRP A 71 -0.63 -21.88 -0.90
CA TRP A 71 -2.05 -21.58 -1.20
C TRP A 71 -2.52 -20.26 -0.62
N LEU A 72 -2.15 -19.96 0.63
CA LEU A 72 -2.49 -18.66 1.27
C LEU A 72 -1.92 -17.49 0.45
N VAL A 73 -0.65 -17.55 0.04
CA VAL A 73 -0.05 -16.50 -0.82
C VAL A 73 -0.81 -16.31 -2.15
N LEU A 74 -1.27 -17.38 -2.79
CA LEU A 74 -2.07 -17.28 -4.01
C LEU A 74 -3.43 -16.63 -3.75
N ILE A 75 -4.09 -16.95 -2.63
CA ILE A 75 -5.33 -16.32 -2.20
C ILE A 75 -5.11 -14.82 -1.96
N ALA A 76 -4.05 -14.46 -1.21
CA ALA A 76 -3.69 -13.06 -0.98
C ALA A 76 -3.47 -12.29 -2.30
N LEU A 77 -2.82 -12.91 -3.28
CA LEU A 77 -2.61 -12.31 -4.60
C LEU A 77 -3.93 -12.09 -5.36
N GLY A 78 -4.86 -13.04 -5.30
CA GLY A 78 -6.20 -12.91 -5.87
C GLY A 78 -7.00 -11.77 -5.23
N LEU A 79 -6.99 -11.69 -3.89
CA LEU A 79 -7.64 -10.60 -3.14
C LEU A 79 -7.02 -9.23 -3.48
N PHE A 80 -5.69 -9.18 -3.63
CA PHE A 80 -4.99 -7.97 -4.05
C PHE A 80 -5.43 -7.51 -5.45
N GLY A 81 -5.50 -8.43 -6.42
CA GLY A 81 -5.94 -8.13 -7.79
C GLY A 81 -7.37 -7.60 -7.84
N LEU A 82 -8.29 -8.22 -7.10
CA LEU A 82 -9.69 -7.77 -7.01
C LEU A 82 -9.79 -6.37 -6.39
N ASN A 83 -9.06 -6.12 -5.30
CA ASN A 83 -9.03 -4.80 -4.68
C ASN A 83 -8.42 -3.75 -5.62
N TRP A 84 -7.37 -4.10 -6.37
CA TRP A 84 -6.77 -3.22 -7.37
C TRP A 84 -7.77 -2.85 -8.48
N LEU A 85 -8.53 -3.82 -8.98
CA LEU A 85 -9.58 -3.58 -9.98
C LEU A 85 -10.67 -2.63 -9.46
N ILE A 86 -11.15 -2.86 -8.23
CA ILE A 86 -12.15 -2.00 -7.58
C ILE A 86 -11.65 -0.56 -7.48
N ARG A 87 -10.38 -0.36 -7.08
CA ARG A 87 -9.77 0.98 -7.00
C ARG A 87 -9.67 1.63 -8.38
N TRP A 88 -9.18 0.88 -9.38
CA TRP A 88 -9.05 1.37 -10.73
C TRP A 88 -10.39 1.84 -11.32
N LEU A 89 -11.47 1.10 -11.07
CA LEU A 89 -12.84 1.45 -11.49
C LEU A 89 -13.43 2.65 -10.72
N SER A 90 -12.96 2.92 -9.52
CA SER A 90 -13.49 3.96 -8.63
C SER A 90 -12.66 5.26 -8.64
N ALA A 91 -11.70 5.37 -9.56
CA ALA A 91 -10.87 6.56 -9.73
C ALA A 91 -11.72 7.78 -10.13
N ALA A 92 -11.55 8.89 -9.42
CA ALA A 92 -12.25 10.15 -9.62
C ALA A 92 -11.31 11.35 -9.40
N THR A 93 -11.73 12.52 -9.87
CA THR A 93 -11.03 13.78 -9.62
C THR A 93 -11.97 14.68 -8.84
N PHE A 94 -11.47 15.28 -7.77
CA PHE A 94 -12.21 16.24 -6.97
C PHE A 94 -11.57 17.62 -7.14
N SER A 95 -12.32 18.57 -7.69
CA SER A 95 -11.88 19.96 -7.85
C SER A 95 -12.74 20.88 -7.01
N ILE A 96 -12.07 21.81 -6.32
CA ILE A 96 -12.72 22.79 -5.44
C ILE A 96 -12.80 24.12 -6.18
N GLU A 97 -13.98 24.48 -6.69
CA GLU A 97 -14.25 25.80 -7.26
C GLU A 97 -14.85 26.73 -6.18
N PRO A 98 -14.79 28.07 -6.36
CA PRO A 98 -15.22 29.03 -5.33
C PRO A 98 -16.68 28.89 -4.87
N SER A 99 -17.58 28.44 -5.75
CA SER A 99 -19.03 28.32 -5.50
C SER A 99 -19.53 26.87 -5.42
N GLN A 100 -18.74 25.91 -5.90
CA GLN A 100 -19.13 24.51 -6.04
C GLN A 100 -17.95 23.55 -5.93
N PHE A 101 -18.20 22.39 -5.33
CA PHE A 101 -17.31 21.25 -5.40
C PHE A 101 -17.69 20.42 -6.61
N VAL A 102 -16.71 20.11 -7.45
CA VAL A 102 -16.92 19.32 -8.66
C VAL A 102 -16.23 17.96 -8.47
N LEU A 103 -17.01 16.89 -8.51
CA LEU A 103 -16.51 15.52 -8.53
C LEU A 103 -16.68 14.95 -9.94
N GLU A 104 -15.57 14.71 -10.61
CA GLU A 104 -15.53 14.06 -11.93
C GLU A 104 -15.18 12.58 -11.76
N ARG A 105 -16.07 11.70 -12.22
CA ARG A 105 -15.86 10.25 -12.19
C ARG A 105 -16.15 9.68 -13.57
N ARG A 106 -15.10 9.30 -14.31
CA ARG A 106 -15.16 8.58 -15.60
C ARG A 106 -16.32 9.03 -16.54
N GLY A 107 -16.50 10.35 -16.71
CA GLY A 107 -17.53 10.93 -17.57
C GLY A 107 -18.72 11.56 -16.85
N ASP A 108 -18.97 11.17 -15.58
CA ASP A 108 -20.00 11.79 -14.74
C ASP A 108 -19.40 12.98 -13.97
N ARG A 109 -20.02 14.15 -14.09
CA ARG A 109 -19.66 15.36 -13.34
C ARG A 109 -20.76 15.66 -12.32
N PHE A 110 -20.43 15.57 -11.04
CA PHE A 110 -21.33 15.95 -9.95
C PHE A 110 -20.91 17.32 -9.43
N GLU A 111 -21.77 18.31 -9.63
CA GLU A 111 -21.61 19.67 -9.11
C GLU A 111 -22.36 19.77 -7.78
N ILE A 112 -21.61 19.98 -6.70
CA ILE A 112 -22.12 20.07 -5.33
C ILE A 112 -21.91 21.50 -4.84
N PRO A 113 -22.98 22.31 -4.68
CA PRO A 113 -22.84 23.67 -4.16
C PRO A 113 -22.20 23.67 -2.78
N VAL A 114 -21.20 24.54 -2.54
CA VAL A 114 -20.51 24.62 -1.23
C VAL A 114 -21.50 24.90 -0.10
N ALA A 115 -22.51 25.74 -0.39
CA ALA A 115 -23.58 26.09 0.54
C ALA A 115 -24.44 24.89 0.98
N SER A 116 -24.44 23.78 0.24
CA SER A 116 -25.20 22.56 0.57
C SER A 116 -24.47 21.63 1.54
N VAL A 117 -23.16 21.84 1.77
CA VAL A 117 -22.34 20.97 2.63
C VAL A 117 -22.33 21.49 4.07
N GLU A 118 -22.92 20.72 4.97
CA GLU A 118 -22.98 21.03 6.41
C GLU A 118 -21.63 20.73 7.07
N SER A 119 -21.14 19.51 6.92
CA SER A 119 -19.86 19.08 7.50
C SER A 119 -19.16 18.03 6.63
N ALA A 120 -17.83 18.03 6.70
CA ALA A 120 -16.98 16.99 6.14
C ALA A 120 -16.33 16.26 7.31
N ARG A 121 -16.49 14.94 7.39
CA ARG A 121 -15.92 14.13 8.49
C ARG A 121 -14.97 13.08 7.93
N VAL A 122 -13.83 12.91 8.58
CA VAL A 122 -12.94 11.78 8.29
C VAL A 122 -13.60 10.48 8.74
N TRP A 123 -13.40 9.42 7.98
CA TRP A 123 -13.88 8.09 8.32
C TRP A 123 -13.33 7.61 9.66
N ARG A 124 -14.20 7.07 10.51
CA ARG A 124 -13.80 6.48 11.81
C ARG A 124 -12.84 5.29 11.66
N LEU A 125 -13.03 4.52 10.58
CA LEU A 125 -12.16 3.41 10.21
C LEU A 125 -11.41 3.77 8.92
N PRO A 126 -10.07 3.95 8.95
CA PRO A 126 -9.25 4.33 7.80
C PRO A 126 -8.96 3.12 6.88
N LEU A 127 -10.01 2.37 6.55
CA LEU A 127 -10.03 1.26 5.60
C LEU A 127 -11.04 1.60 4.50
N PRO A 128 -10.71 1.36 3.21
CA PRO A 128 -9.46 0.83 2.62
C PRO A 128 -8.26 1.80 2.64
N GLY A 129 -8.47 3.04 3.08
CA GLY A 129 -7.47 4.07 3.31
C GLY A 129 -8.11 5.26 4.01
N ALA A 130 -7.42 6.41 4.08
CA ALA A 130 -8.04 7.62 4.59
C ALA A 130 -9.15 8.10 3.64
N GLY A 131 -10.24 8.60 4.20
CA GLY A 131 -11.38 9.07 3.42
C GLY A 131 -12.26 10.03 4.20
N LEU A 132 -13.10 10.73 3.45
CA LEU A 132 -14.00 11.78 3.87
C LEU A 132 -15.44 11.36 3.52
N SER A 133 -16.35 11.55 4.48
CA SER A 133 -17.79 11.53 4.23
C SER A 133 -18.32 12.95 4.29
N LEU A 134 -19.11 13.33 3.28
CA LEU A 134 -19.76 14.63 3.20
C LEU A 134 -21.19 14.50 3.71
N ARG A 135 -21.55 15.36 4.67
CA ARG A 135 -22.92 15.49 5.18
C ARG A 135 -23.54 16.74 4.59
N MET A 136 -24.68 16.58 3.92
CA MET A 136 -25.43 17.67 3.32
C MET A 136 -26.32 18.35 4.37
N LYS A 137 -26.63 19.63 4.18
CA LYS A 137 -27.59 20.39 5.01
C LYS A 137 -29.00 19.79 5.03
N SER A 138 -29.33 18.97 4.03
CA SER A 138 -30.57 18.17 4.01
C SER A 138 -30.59 17.04 5.06
N GLY A 139 -29.54 16.90 5.89
CA GLY A 139 -29.39 15.86 6.91
C GLY A 139 -28.98 14.50 6.34
N ARG A 140 -28.99 14.32 5.01
CA ARG A 140 -28.56 13.09 4.33
C ARG A 140 -27.06 13.12 4.06
N GLY A 141 -26.41 11.96 4.17
CA GLY A 141 -25.05 11.77 3.69
C GLY A 141 -25.01 11.80 2.15
N PHE A 142 -23.92 12.28 1.59
CA PHE A 142 -23.68 12.16 0.15
C PHE A 142 -23.59 10.67 -0.24
N GLN A 143 -24.11 10.30 -1.42
CA GLN A 143 -24.21 8.91 -1.85
C GLN A 143 -22.84 8.24 -2.05
N TYR A 144 -21.80 9.04 -2.30
CA TYR A 144 -20.43 8.59 -2.47
C TYR A 144 -19.55 9.01 -1.31
N GLU A 145 -18.65 8.12 -0.92
CA GLU A 145 -17.62 8.41 0.06
C GLU A 145 -16.28 8.61 -0.66
N LEU A 146 -15.55 9.67 -0.26
CA LEU A 146 -14.37 10.14 -0.96
C LEU A 146 -13.11 9.61 -0.27
N GLN A 147 -12.39 8.68 -0.88
CA GLN A 147 -11.08 8.25 -0.40
C GLN A 147 -10.00 9.21 -0.89
N VAL A 148 -9.34 9.90 0.04
CA VAL A 148 -8.27 10.87 -0.25
C VAL A 148 -6.99 10.38 0.41
N ALA A 149 -5.86 10.46 -0.29
CA ALA A 149 -4.57 10.07 0.27
C ALA A 149 -4.20 10.90 1.50
N ASP A 150 -4.40 12.22 1.43
CA ASP A 150 -4.21 13.16 2.52
C ASP A 150 -5.49 14.01 2.72
N PRO A 151 -6.26 13.80 3.82
CA PRO A 151 -7.50 14.53 4.04
C PRO A 151 -7.28 15.97 4.54
N LEU A 152 -6.09 16.30 5.07
CA LEU A 152 -5.85 17.58 5.75
C LEU A 152 -5.87 18.78 4.79
N PRO A 153 -5.19 18.75 3.63
CA PRO A 153 -5.28 19.83 2.63
C PRO A 153 -6.70 20.02 2.08
N VAL A 154 -7.49 18.95 1.99
CA VAL A 154 -8.87 19.01 1.51
C VAL A 154 -9.80 19.63 2.56
N LEU A 155 -9.62 19.33 3.84
CA LEU A 155 -10.41 19.94 4.91
C LEU A 155 -10.07 21.42 5.10
N ASP A 156 -8.78 21.76 5.01
CA ASP A 156 -8.28 23.13 5.12
C ASP A 156 -8.83 24.04 4.00
N THR A 157 -8.78 23.54 2.75
CA THR A 157 -9.39 24.25 1.60
C THR A 157 -10.91 24.37 1.67
N MET A 158 -11.59 23.49 2.42
CA MET A 158 -13.03 23.60 2.69
C MET A 158 -13.36 24.50 3.89
N GLY A 159 -12.37 24.95 4.66
CA GLY A 159 -12.57 25.65 5.93
C GLY A 159 -13.33 24.81 6.97
N LYS A 160 -13.15 23.47 6.94
CA LYS A 160 -13.82 22.53 7.86
C LYS A 160 -12.85 22.02 8.92
N GLU A 161 -13.40 21.58 10.04
CA GLU A 161 -12.65 21.16 11.22
C GLU A 161 -11.68 20.01 10.89
N ALA A 162 -10.39 20.28 11.03
CA ALA A 162 -9.30 19.35 10.76
C ALA A 162 -8.68 18.76 12.04
N ASP A 163 -9.11 19.18 13.23
CA ASP A 163 -8.49 18.84 14.52
C ASP A 163 -9.07 17.54 15.10
N HIS A 164 -8.73 16.40 14.49
CA HIS A 164 -9.15 15.07 14.95
C HIS A 164 -7.98 14.08 14.93
N PRO A 165 -7.83 13.15 15.89
CA PRO A 165 -6.69 12.19 15.90
C PRO A 165 -6.57 11.37 14.61
N LEU A 166 -7.70 11.09 13.96
CA LEU A 166 -7.74 10.36 12.68
C LEU A 166 -7.27 11.20 11.47
N THR A 167 -7.47 12.52 11.48
CA THR A 167 -6.93 13.41 10.43
C THR A 167 -5.41 13.47 10.56
N ALA A 168 -4.90 13.60 11.80
CA ALA A 168 -3.47 13.60 12.10
C ALA A 168 -2.81 12.26 11.72
N PHE A 169 -3.44 11.13 12.03
CA PHE A 169 -2.98 9.80 11.59
C PHE A 169 -2.92 9.69 10.06
N ALA A 170 -4.00 10.09 9.38
CA ALA A 170 -4.10 10.03 7.93
C ALA A 170 -3.05 10.91 7.25
N HIS A 171 -2.86 12.14 7.73
CA HIS A 171 -1.87 13.08 7.24
C HIS A 171 -0.43 12.58 7.46
N ALA A 172 -0.12 12.08 8.67
CA ALA A 172 1.18 11.48 8.98
C ALA A 172 1.48 10.26 8.08
N ARG A 173 0.46 9.45 7.81
CA ARG A 173 0.58 8.32 6.89
C ARG A 173 0.81 8.78 5.45
N ALA A 174 0.11 9.81 4.97
CA ALA A 174 0.25 10.30 3.60
C ALA A 174 1.63 10.90 3.31
N THR A 175 2.16 11.67 4.26
CA THR A 175 3.44 12.38 4.12
C THR A 175 4.65 11.44 4.15
N VAL A 176 4.65 10.43 5.01
CA VAL A 176 5.77 9.49 5.17
C VAL A 176 5.71 8.32 4.17
N MET A 177 4.51 7.87 3.78
CA MET A 177 4.33 6.66 2.96
C MET A 177 4.55 6.89 1.45
N ARG A 178 5.12 8.03 1.03
CA ARG A 178 5.50 8.26 -0.37
C ARG A 178 6.76 7.45 -0.74
N GLN A 179 6.65 6.13 -0.63
CA GLN A 179 7.71 5.20 -1.01
C GLN A 179 7.73 5.08 -2.53
N ARG A 180 8.88 5.43 -3.12
CA ARG A 180 9.06 5.32 -4.56
C ARG A 180 9.20 3.85 -4.93
N TRP A 181 8.73 3.48 -6.13
CA TRP A 181 8.72 2.10 -6.63
C TRP A 181 10.09 1.40 -6.53
N TYR A 182 11.19 2.14 -6.67
CA TYR A 182 12.54 1.61 -6.54
C TYR A 182 12.82 1.05 -5.14
N TYR A 183 12.22 1.60 -4.09
CA TYR A 183 12.46 1.15 -2.72
C TYR A 183 11.75 -0.18 -2.48
N LEU A 184 10.57 -0.36 -3.08
CA LEU A 184 9.85 -1.63 -3.08
C LEU A 184 10.62 -2.69 -3.88
N ALA A 185 11.15 -2.33 -5.06
CA ALA A 185 11.98 -3.23 -5.85
C ALA A 185 13.26 -3.64 -5.10
N LEU A 186 13.94 -2.69 -4.47
CA LEU A 186 15.12 -2.99 -3.65
C LEU A 186 14.78 -3.95 -2.50
N LYS A 187 13.71 -3.66 -1.77
CA LYS A 187 13.29 -4.41 -0.58
C LYS A 187 12.79 -5.82 -0.90
N PHE A 188 12.00 -5.99 -1.96
CA PHE A 188 11.29 -7.24 -2.24
C PHE A 188 11.81 -8.00 -3.47
N VAL A 189 12.74 -7.43 -4.24
CA VAL A 189 13.37 -8.12 -5.38
C VAL A 189 14.87 -8.26 -5.14
N LEU A 190 15.58 -7.16 -4.89
CA LEU A 190 17.05 -7.20 -4.77
C LEU A 190 17.53 -7.79 -3.45
N PHE A 191 16.92 -7.43 -2.32
CA PHE A 191 17.34 -7.95 -1.03
C PHE A 191 17.16 -9.48 -0.90
N PRO A 192 16.04 -10.09 -1.35
CA PRO A 192 15.91 -11.55 -1.39
C PRO A 192 16.86 -12.26 -2.35
N LEU A 193 17.36 -11.58 -3.39
CA LEU A 193 18.35 -12.16 -4.30
C LEU A 193 19.64 -12.51 -3.58
N VAL A 194 20.07 -11.74 -2.58
CA VAL A 194 21.32 -11.99 -1.86
C VAL A 194 21.33 -13.38 -1.19
N PRO A 195 20.42 -13.70 -0.24
CA PRO A 195 20.38 -15.03 0.34
C PRO A 195 19.97 -16.10 -0.68
N GLY A 196 19.12 -15.76 -1.67
CA GLY A 196 18.74 -16.67 -2.75
C GLY A 196 19.92 -17.16 -3.59
N ILE A 197 20.81 -16.25 -3.99
CA ILE A 197 22.03 -16.56 -4.73
C ILE A 197 22.99 -17.40 -3.88
N ILE A 198 23.19 -17.03 -2.62
CA ILE A 198 24.07 -17.78 -1.71
C ILE A 198 23.59 -19.22 -1.57
N MET A 199 22.30 -19.41 -1.26
CA MET A 199 21.73 -20.75 -1.07
C MET A 199 21.71 -21.56 -2.36
N PHE A 200 21.39 -20.91 -3.49
CA PHE A 200 21.46 -21.53 -4.80
C PHE A 200 22.88 -22.02 -5.12
N GLN A 201 23.90 -21.19 -4.89
CA GLN A 201 25.29 -21.54 -5.14
C GLN A 201 25.80 -22.64 -4.20
N LEU A 202 25.35 -22.66 -2.95
CA LEU A 202 25.61 -23.76 -2.03
C LEU A 202 25.02 -25.06 -2.56
N ASN A 203 23.75 -25.05 -2.99
CA ASN A 203 23.12 -26.23 -3.59
C ASN A 203 23.84 -26.69 -4.87
N GLN A 204 24.28 -25.77 -5.74
CA GLN A 204 25.08 -26.11 -6.92
C GLN A 204 26.38 -26.84 -6.54
N ARG A 205 27.10 -26.33 -5.54
CA ARG A 205 28.39 -26.90 -5.11
C ARG A 205 28.23 -28.23 -4.38
N ILE A 206 27.22 -28.36 -3.51
CA ILE A 206 27.01 -29.55 -2.69
C ILE A 206 26.37 -30.68 -3.50
N THR A 207 25.29 -30.38 -4.23
CA THR A 207 24.48 -31.41 -4.90
C THR A 207 25.06 -31.80 -6.26
N PHE A 208 25.60 -30.83 -7.01
CA PHE A 208 26.06 -31.03 -8.39
C PHE A 208 27.59 -30.94 -8.54
N GLY A 209 28.33 -30.59 -7.48
CA GLY A 209 29.80 -30.54 -7.49
C GLY A 209 30.40 -29.30 -8.16
N GLY A 210 29.61 -28.27 -8.47
CA GLY A 210 30.14 -27.02 -9.03
C GLY A 210 29.08 -25.98 -9.41
N PRO A 211 29.45 -24.70 -9.56
CA PRO A 211 28.50 -23.58 -9.72
C PRO A 211 27.66 -23.62 -11.00
N PHE A 212 28.13 -24.34 -12.03
CA PHE A 212 27.44 -24.52 -13.31
C PHE A 212 27.29 -26.01 -13.65
N ALA A 213 27.39 -26.89 -12.67
CA ALA A 213 27.32 -28.32 -12.91
C ALA A 213 25.91 -28.74 -13.35
N GLN A 214 24.85 -28.22 -12.70
CA GLN A 214 23.48 -28.49 -13.11
C GLN A 214 23.19 -27.98 -14.54
N TYR A 215 23.72 -26.81 -14.90
CA TYR A 215 23.60 -26.26 -16.27
C TYR A 215 24.20 -27.21 -17.31
N ARG A 216 25.37 -27.78 -17.01
CA ARG A 216 26.06 -28.72 -17.92
C ARG A 216 25.38 -30.08 -17.99
N MET A 217 24.78 -30.55 -16.90
CA MET A 217 24.12 -31.86 -16.84
C MET A 217 22.69 -31.85 -17.41
N TYR A 218 21.91 -30.81 -17.12
CA TYR A 218 20.46 -30.77 -17.38
C TYR A 218 20.03 -29.58 -18.25
N GLY A 219 20.96 -28.71 -18.65
CA GLY A 219 20.70 -27.55 -19.50
C GLY A 219 20.27 -26.29 -18.75
N LEU A 220 19.91 -25.26 -19.52
CA LEU A 220 19.58 -23.92 -19.01
C LEU A 220 18.30 -23.89 -18.17
N TRP A 221 17.26 -24.59 -18.63
CA TRP A 221 15.94 -24.48 -18.03
C TRP A 221 15.90 -24.95 -16.56
N PRO A 222 16.40 -26.15 -16.21
CA PRO A 222 16.42 -26.60 -14.82
C PRO A 222 17.33 -25.75 -13.91
N TYR A 223 18.39 -25.17 -14.48
CA TYR A 223 19.28 -24.24 -13.76
C TYR A 223 18.54 -22.96 -13.36
N LEU A 224 17.86 -22.32 -14.32
CA LEU A 224 17.04 -21.12 -14.06
C LEU A 224 15.85 -21.42 -13.15
N GLN A 225 15.20 -22.58 -13.31
CA GLN A 225 14.10 -22.99 -12.43
C GLN A 225 14.58 -23.16 -10.98
N SER A 226 15.75 -23.77 -10.78
CA SER A 226 16.31 -23.95 -9.44
C SER A 226 16.68 -22.60 -8.82
N PHE A 227 17.33 -21.72 -9.58
CA PHE A 227 17.62 -20.36 -9.17
C PHE A 227 16.34 -19.59 -8.76
N PHE A 228 15.31 -19.62 -9.62
CA PHE A 228 14.04 -18.96 -9.36
C PHE A 228 13.33 -19.53 -8.13
N THR A 229 13.42 -20.84 -7.91
CA THR A 229 12.84 -21.50 -6.73
C THR A 229 13.46 -20.96 -5.44
N TYR A 230 14.79 -20.84 -5.36
CA TYR A 230 15.45 -20.26 -4.18
C TYR A 230 15.11 -18.78 -4.02
N TRP A 231 15.13 -18.01 -5.11
CA TRP A 231 14.77 -16.59 -5.07
C TRP A 231 13.33 -16.38 -4.59
N ALA A 232 12.37 -17.12 -5.14
CA ALA A 232 10.96 -17.05 -4.76
C ALA A 232 10.76 -17.46 -3.30
N TYR A 233 11.47 -18.49 -2.83
CA TYR A 233 11.43 -18.93 -1.44
C TYR A 233 11.87 -17.82 -0.47
N PHE A 234 13.03 -17.20 -0.68
CA PHE A 234 13.50 -16.11 0.18
C PHE A 234 12.65 -14.85 0.05
N THR A 235 12.12 -14.57 -1.14
CA THR A 235 11.18 -13.47 -1.35
C THR A 235 9.92 -13.67 -0.52
N ALA A 236 9.31 -14.86 -0.56
CA ALA A 236 8.15 -15.20 0.24
C ALA A 236 8.45 -15.07 1.74
N LEU A 237 9.56 -15.64 2.21
CA LEU A 237 9.98 -15.56 3.61
C LEU A 237 10.13 -14.10 4.08
N LEU A 238 10.77 -13.25 3.28
CA LEU A 238 10.99 -11.85 3.60
C LEU A 238 9.71 -11.00 3.53
N VAL A 239 8.78 -11.31 2.62
CA VAL A 239 7.45 -10.69 2.59
C VAL A 239 6.67 -11.03 3.85
N LEU A 240 6.68 -12.30 4.27
CA LEU A 240 6.04 -12.76 5.49
C LEU A 240 6.65 -12.07 6.73
N PHE A 241 7.99 -12.04 6.82
CA PHE A 241 8.70 -11.32 7.88
C PHE A 241 8.35 -9.83 7.90
N ALA A 242 8.31 -9.17 6.74
CA ALA A 242 7.91 -7.77 6.63
C ALA A 242 6.46 -7.54 7.09
N SER A 243 5.57 -8.49 6.86
CA SER A 243 4.15 -8.36 7.22
C SER A 243 3.93 -8.28 8.74
N ILE A 244 4.68 -9.07 9.52
CA ILE A 244 4.61 -9.08 10.98
C ILE A 244 4.98 -7.70 11.52
N TRP A 245 6.16 -7.21 11.14
CA TRP A 245 6.64 -5.89 11.57
C TRP A 245 5.76 -4.75 11.07
N ARG A 246 5.17 -4.91 9.88
CA ARG A 246 4.25 -3.92 9.32
C ARG A 246 3.00 -3.75 10.17
N VAL A 247 2.44 -4.84 10.70
CA VAL A 247 1.24 -4.78 11.54
C VAL A 247 1.56 -4.15 12.89
N LEU A 248 2.68 -4.53 13.51
CA LEU A 248 3.16 -3.89 14.74
C LEU A 248 3.39 -2.38 14.54
N ALA A 249 4.04 -2.01 13.43
CA ALA A 249 4.27 -0.62 13.06
C ALA A 249 2.97 0.18 12.91
N GLU A 250 1.96 -0.36 12.20
CA GLU A 250 0.67 0.33 12.06
C GLU A 250 -0.07 0.46 13.40
N LEU A 251 -0.01 -0.54 14.28
CA LEU A 251 -0.61 -0.47 15.62
C LEU A 251 0.04 0.63 16.48
N VAL A 252 1.37 0.70 16.50
CA VAL A 252 2.11 1.74 17.25
C VAL A 252 1.83 3.13 16.68
N ALA A 253 1.80 3.28 15.34
CA ALA A 253 1.50 4.56 14.71
C ALA A 253 0.04 5.00 14.98
N PHE A 254 -0.91 4.08 14.99
CA PHE A 254 -2.30 4.36 15.31
C PHE A 254 -2.47 4.77 16.77
N ALA A 255 -1.87 4.03 17.71
CA ALA A 255 -1.87 4.37 19.12
C ALA A 255 -1.21 5.75 19.36
N GLY A 256 -0.06 6.01 18.72
CA GLY A 256 0.64 7.28 18.83
C GLY A 256 -0.20 8.47 18.36
N ALA A 257 -0.94 8.33 17.26
CA ALA A 257 -1.85 9.38 16.79
C ALA A 257 -3.07 9.58 17.70
N TRP A 258 -3.50 8.54 18.42
CA TRP A 258 -4.59 8.63 19.39
C TRP A 258 -4.18 9.35 20.67
N PHE A 259 -2.98 9.04 21.19
CA PHE A 259 -2.47 9.64 22.44
C PHE A 259 -1.85 11.03 22.24
N SER A 260 -1.23 11.29 21.08
CA SER A 260 -0.60 12.58 20.80
C SER A 260 -0.73 12.95 19.32
N PRO A 261 -1.85 13.56 18.90
CA PRO A 261 -2.07 13.96 17.50
C PRO A 261 -0.97 14.88 16.97
N ARG A 262 -0.43 15.77 17.82
CA ARG A 262 0.65 16.71 17.49
C ARG A 262 1.97 16.01 17.12
N GLN A 263 2.25 14.84 17.70
CA GLN A 263 3.47 14.07 17.45
C GLN A 263 3.26 12.92 16.46
N ALA A 264 2.05 12.75 15.89
CA ALA A 264 1.71 11.64 15.01
C ALA A 264 2.70 11.48 13.83
N GLY A 265 3.16 12.59 13.25
CA GLY A 265 4.19 12.59 12.21
C GLY A 265 5.55 12.09 12.69
N GLY A 266 5.99 12.51 13.87
CA GLY A 266 7.25 12.09 14.49
C GLY A 266 7.24 10.60 14.85
N VAL A 267 6.17 10.13 15.51
CA VAL A 267 5.99 8.71 15.84
C VAL A 267 5.97 7.86 14.56
N ARG A 268 5.25 8.30 13.52
CA ARG A 268 5.23 7.58 12.24
C ARG A 268 6.61 7.46 11.63
N ARG A 269 7.39 8.54 11.61
CA ARG A 269 8.77 8.53 11.07
C ARG A 269 9.67 7.60 11.86
N PHE A 270 9.61 7.64 13.19
CA PHE A 270 10.37 6.75 14.06
C PHE A 270 10.02 5.28 13.78
N VAL A 271 8.73 4.96 13.72
CA VAL A 271 8.24 3.60 13.47
C VAL A 271 8.69 3.08 12.10
N GLU A 272 8.64 3.91 11.04
CA GLU A 272 9.09 3.48 9.71
C GLU A 272 10.61 3.25 9.65
N VAL A 273 11.41 4.06 10.37
CA VAL A 273 12.85 3.84 10.52
C VAL A 273 13.13 2.58 11.32
N ALA A 274 12.48 2.40 12.47
CA ALA A 274 12.62 1.22 13.31
C ALA A 274 12.23 -0.06 12.55
N ASN A 275 11.11 -0.04 11.82
CA ASN A 275 10.68 -1.13 10.96
C ASN A 275 11.70 -1.45 9.84
N THR A 276 12.35 -0.42 9.29
CA THR A 276 13.39 -0.60 8.27
C THR A 276 14.63 -1.26 8.88
N VAL A 277 15.09 -0.77 10.03
CA VAL A 277 16.24 -1.33 10.76
C VAL A 277 15.95 -2.76 11.20
N LEU A 278 14.77 -3.04 11.75
CA LEU A 278 14.35 -4.38 12.16
C LEU A 278 14.22 -5.33 10.97
N TYR A 279 13.75 -4.84 9.83
CA TYR A 279 13.64 -5.67 8.62
C TYR A 279 15.02 -6.12 8.11
N TYR A 280 15.94 -5.19 7.87
CA TYR A 280 17.26 -5.53 7.32
C TYR A 280 18.18 -6.10 8.39
N GLY A 281 18.32 -5.40 9.52
CA GLY A 281 19.20 -5.80 10.62
C GLY A 281 18.69 -7.03 11.36
N GLY A 282 17.38 -7.13 11.59
CA GLY A 282 16.79 -8.29 12.26
C GLY A 282 16.91 -9.57 11.44
N PHE A 283 16.67 -9.51 10.13
CA PHE A 283 16.89 -10.67 9.25
C PHE A 283 18.36 -11.11 9.24
N CYS A 284 19.30 -10.17 9.04
CA CYS A 284 20.73 -10.47 9.06
C CYS A 284 21.18 -11.06 10.41
N SER A 285 20.68 -10.52 11.52
CA SER A 285 21.02 -11.00 12.87
C SER A 285 20.48 -12.41 13.12
N LEU A 286 19.24 -12.71 12.70
CA LEU A 286 18.67 -14.05 12.82
C LEU A 286 19.45 -15.08 12.00
N VAL A 287 19.86 -14.71 10.79
CA VAL A 287 20.71 -15.58 9.95
C VAL A 287 22.07 -15.80 10.61
N ALA A 288 22.74 -14.74 11.06
CA ALA A 288 24.04 -14.84 11.73
C ALA A 288 23.97 -15.69 13.01
N TRP A 289 22.94 -15.47 13.84
CA TRP A 289 22.70 -16.26 15.05
C TRP A 289 22.53 -17.75 14.73
N LYS A 290 21.77 -18.09 13.69
CA LYS A 290 21.57 -19.49 13.28
C LYS A 290 22.84 -20.15 12.77
N PHE A 291 23.80 -19.39 12.22
CA PHE A 291 25.10 -19.93 11.83
C PHE A 291 26.07 -20.08 13.01
N LEU A 292 25.82 -19.40 14.14
CA LEU A 292 26.66 -19.48 15.35
C LEU A 292 26.20 -20.56 16.33
N GLN A 293 24.97 -21.08 16.19
CA GLN A 293 24.44 -22.22 16.93
C GLN A 293 24.75 -23.54 16.22
#